data_AF-A0A9X2GLV6-F1
#
_entry.id   AF-A0A9X2GLV6-F1
#
_cell.length_a   1.000
_cell.length_b   1.000
_cell.length_c   1.000
_cell.angle_alpha   90.00
_cell.angle_beta   90.00
_cell.angle_gamma   90.00
#
_symmetry.space_group_name_H-M   'P 1'
#
loop_
_entity.id
_entity.type
_entity.pdbx_description
1 polymer ?
#
loop_
_entity_poly.entity_id
_entity_poly.type
_entity_poly.pdbx_seq_one_letter_code
_entity_poly.pdbx_strand_id
1 'polypeptide(L)'
;MRGSLLIAACAVSLAGCGAIPGPPGWPVSVAAPSPSPSRSPSPAVTSPSPAPSATTATPTRAALTAPQARQAMREWVSRYNATIKKRKWWRKNSTLDALFVEGALHEGVLERNHEGFGWKPGHKPINPTGTAAFYLPRPERQPRIGDWFIARATYKDAKGHARPHVLAFLRTPGQPFRLAVATPIHWGQRLPEPRLDADGYITDTDDAMARAVAKEYQNFWNNEKKEGASGYRLAKDSYSRKAFPAVYKGLYVSFAGHGSIFGFRTADGGSFFLFAMINDPKSVNQVLSEALLVPKGSRTIQELGANWFS
;
A
#
# COMPACT_ATOMS: atom_id res chain seq x y z
N MET A 1 -61.83 -15.22 21.53
CA MET A 1 -61.12 -14.99 22.81
C MET A 1 -59.64 -14.81 22.46
N ARG A 2 -59.11 -13.58 22.51
CA ARG A 2 -58.29 -13.02 23.61
C ARG A 2 -56.99 -13.83 23.82
N GLY A 3 -55.77 -13.29 23.84
CA GLY A 3 -55.28 -11.90 23.94
C GLY A 3 -53.79 -11.89 23.52
N SER A 4 -53.23 -10.78 23.05
CA SER A 4 -52.73 -9.62 23.81
C SER A 4 -51.19 -9.62 23.82
N LEU A 5 -50.64 -8.68 23.05
CA LEU A 5 -49.29 -8.13 23.24
C LEU A 5 -49.15 -7.52 24.64
N LEU A 6 -47.96 -7.65 25.26
CA LEU A 6 -47.37 -6.65 26.16
C LEU A 6 -45.89 -6.94 26.52
N ILE A 7 -45.01 -6.06 26.04
CA ILE A 7 -43.88 -5.35 26.68
C ILE A 7 -42.97 -6.09 27.68
N ALA A 8 -41.65 -6.04 27.41
CA ALA A 8 -40.64 -5.74 28.44
C ALA A 8 -39.37 -5.13 27.81
N ALA A 9 -39.21 -3.82 28.00
CA ALA A 9 -37.95 -3.11 27.80
C ALA A 9 -37.06 -3.31 29.03
N CYS A 10 -35.83 -3.79 28.85
CA CYS A 10 -34.82 -3.77 29.90
C CYS A 10 -33.69 -2.84 29.49
N ALA A 11 -33.77 -1.61 29.99
CA ALA A 11 -32.62 -0.76 30.20
C ALA A 11 -31.89 -1.25 31.45
N VAL A 12 -30.62 -1.64 31.32
CA VAL A 12 -29.71 -1.76 32.46
C VAL A 12 -28.59 -0.75 32.27
N SER A 13 -28.78 0.39 32.92
CA SER A 13 -27.73 1.32 33.26
C SER A 13 -27.07 0.81 34.55
N LEU A 14 -25.80 0.43 34.49
CA LEU A 14 -24.94 0.33 35.66
C LEU A 14 -23.67 1.12 35.39
N ALA A 15 -23.60 2.28 36.03
CA ALA A 15 -22.37 2.99 36.31
C ALA A 15 -21.69 2.34 37.52
N GLY A 16 -20.37 2.21 37.49
CA GLY A 16 -19.58 1.72 38.62
C GLY A 16 -18.10 1.63 38.29
N CYS A 17 -17.34 2.61 38.78
CA CYS A 17 -15.90 2.79 38.63
C CYS A 17 -15.05 1.65 39.22
N GLY A 18 -13.83 1.44 38.70
CA GLY A 18 -12.75 0.84 39.49
C GLY A 18 -11.64 0.10 38.73
N ALA A 19 -10.46 0.72 38.67
CA ALA A 19 -9.11 0.13 38.60
C ALA A 19 -8.64 -0.58 37.31
N ILE A 20 -7.76 0.13 36.57
CA ILE A 20 -6.85 -0.40 35.56
C ILE A 20 -5.52 -0.77 36.26
N PRO A 21 -4.99 -1.99 36.12
CA PRO A 21 -3.57 -2.26 36.35
C PRO A 21 -2.76 -1.98 35.07
N GLY A 22 -1.82 -1.02 35.12
CA GLY A 22 -0.68 -0.97 34.17
C GLY A 22 0.28 -2.14 34.44
N PRO A 23 1.24 -2.49 33.54
CA PRO A 23 2.27 -1.59 32.96
C PRO A 23 2.69 -2.04 31.51
N PRO A 24 3.87 -1.75 30.91
CA PRO A 24 4.91 -0.75 31.19
C PRO A 24 5.19 0.22 30.01
N GLY A 25 5.70 1.40 30.35
CA GLY A 25 6.14 2.43 29.41
C GLY A 25 7.51 2.18 28.78
N TRP A 26 7.74 2.84 27.65
CA TRP A 26 9.06 3.10 27.08
C TRP A 26 9.27 4.62 26.96
N PRO A 27 10.48 5.13 27.28
CA PRO A 27 10.69 6.54 27.59
C PRO A 27 10.79 7.41 26.33
N VAL A 28 10.07 8.53 26.34
CA VAL A 28 10.34 9.69 25.48
C VAL A 28 11.22 10.64 26.28
N SER A 29 12.48 10.80 25.88
CA SER A 29 13.28 11.94 26.36
C SER A 29 12.94 13.16 25.51
N VAL A 30 12.14 14.05 26.09
CA VAL A 30 12.08 15.47 25.71
C VAL A 30 12.93 16.21 26.74
N ALA A 31 13.96 16.91 26.29
CA ALA A 31 14.57 17.99 27.07
C ALA A 31 14.36 19.28 26.29
N ALA A 32 13.63 20.21 26.92
CA ALA A 32 13.47 21.60 26.51
C ALA A 32 14.26 22.50 27.50
N PRO A 33 14.59 23.75 27.11
CA PRO A 33 15.79 24.46 27.55
C PRO A 33 15.56 25.45 28.70
N SER A 34 16.65 26.00 29.27
CA SER A 34 16.66 27.28 30.03
C SER A 34 18.09 27.82 30.26
N PRO A 35 18.29 29.12 30.58
CA PRO A 35 19.21 30.00 29.83
C PRO A 35 20.39 30.65 30.62
N SER A 36 21.39 31.15 29.84
CA SER A 36 22.23 32.40 29.91
C SER A 36 22.89 32.90 31.24
N PRO A 37 23.84 33.89 31.24
CA PRO A 37 24.84 34.37 30.26
C PRO A 37 26.27 34.63 30.86
N SER A 38 27.31 34.82 30.03
CA SER A 38 28.33 35.91 30.17
C SER A 38 29.50 35.84 29.16
N ARG A 39 30.12 37.00 28.92
CA ARG A 39 30.95 37.41 27.77
C ARG A 39 32.48 37.31 27.98
N SER A 40 33.17 37.18 26.83
CA SER A 40 34.51 37.72 26.42
C SER A 40 35.82 37.11 26.96
N PRO A 41 36.97 37.29 26.25
CA PRO A 41 37.26 37.06 24.83
C PRO A 41 38.55 36.21 24.60
N SER A 42 38.85 35.94 23.32
CA SER A 42 39.90 35.08 22.70
C SER A 42 41.33 35.11 23.27
N PRO A 43 42.16 34.10 22.89
CA PRO A 43 43.05 34.32 21.75
C PRO A 43 43.07 33.18 20.71
N ALA A 44 43.50 33.55 19.51
CA ALA A 44 43.63 32.71 18.33
C ALA A 44 44.68 31.61 18.49
N VAL A 45 44.34 30.38 18.10
CA VAL A 45 45.29 29.30 17.85
C VAL A 45 44.98 28.70 16.49
N THR A 46 45.86 28.97 15.55
CA THR A 46 45.87 28.41 14.19
C THR A 46 46.36 26.97 14.28
N SER A 47 45.50 26.01 13.93
CA SER A 47 45.85 24.58 13.83
C SER A 47 45.46 24.04 12.45
N PRO A 48 46.21 23.05 11.94
CA PRO A 48 46.36 22.83 10.50
C PRO A 48 45.16 22.14 9.85
N SER A 49 44.98 22.46 8.57
CA SER A 49 44.01 21.88 7.65
C SER A 49 44.12 20.35 7.60
N PRO A 50 43.05 19.58 7.85
CA PRO A 50 43.06 18.15 7.56
C PRO A 50 42.95 17.93 6.04
N ALA A 51 43.81 17.06 5.53
CA ALA A 51 43.79 16.57 4.16
C ALA A 51 42.37 16.08 3.75
N PRO A 52 41.99 16.16 2.47
CA PRO A 52 40.70 15.67 2.02
C PRO A 52 40.66 14.16 2.26
N SER A 53 39.87 13.75 3.26
CA SER A 53 39.48 12.36 3.43
C SER A 53 38.84 11.90 2.13
N ALA A 54 39.53 11.00 1.42
CA ALA A 54 38.95 10.25 0.33
C ALA A 54 37.66 9.63 0.85
N THR A 55 36.52 10.13 0.39
CA THR A 55 35.23 9.50 0.61
C THR A 55 35.29 8.15 -0.08
N THR A 56 35.57 7.10 0.69
CA THR A 56 35.39 5.72 0.25
C THR A 56 33.94 5.64 -0.21
N ALA A 57 33.74 5.58 -1.53
CA ALA A 57 32.44 5.43 -2.13
C ALA A 57 31.84 4.13 -1.58
N THR A 58 30.86 4.27 -0.67
CA THR A 58 30.00 3.16 -0.26
C THR A 58 29.56 2.46 -1.53
N PRO A 59 29.71 1.12 -1.66
CA PRO A 59 29.38 0.43 -2.89
C PRO A 59 27.95 0.79 -3.27
N THR A 60 27.82 1.58 -4.33
CA THR A 60 26.53 2.04 -4.82
C THR A 60 25.80 0.78 -5.24
N ARG A 61 24.69 0.48 -4.55
CA ARG A 61 23.80 -0.63 -4.88
C ARG A 61 23.58 -0.63 -6.39
N ALA A 62 23.85 -1.76 -7.04
CA ALA A 62 23.73 -1.85 -8.50
C ALA A 62 22.35 -1.34 -8.93
N ALA A 63 22.35 -0.34 -9.80
CA ALA A 63 21.15 0.35 -10.25
C ALA A 63 20.13 -0.66 -10.81
N LEU A 64 18.89 -0.60 -10.32
CA LEU A 64 17.79 -1.30 -10.98
C LEU A 64 17.57 -0.66 -12.36
N THR A 65 17.51 -1.49 -13.41
CA THR A 65 17.26 -1.05 -14.78
C THR A 65 15.93 -1.58 -15.30
N ALA A 66 15.36 -0.93 -16.31
CA ALA A 66 14.11 -1.39 -16.94
C ALA A 66 14.20 -2.84 -17.51
N PRO A 67 15.30 -3.28 -18.16
CA PRO A 67 15.45 -4.68 -18.55
C PRO A 67 15.42 -5.66 -17.37
N GLN A 68 16.05 -5.32 -16.25
CA GLN A 68 16.01 -6.13 -15.03
C GLN A 68 14.60 -6.18 -14.43
N ALA A 69 13.88 -5.06 -14.37
CA ALA A 69 12.49 -5.03 -13.92
C ALA A 69 11.58 -5.91 -14.81
N ARG A 70 11.77 -5.85 -16.14
CA ARG A 70 11.07 -6.70 -17.10
C ARG A 70 11.38 -8.18 -16.91
N GLN A 71 12.65 -8.53 -16.71
CA GLN A 71 13.05 -9.90 -16.43
C GLN A 71 12.43 -10.39 -15.12
N ALA A 72 12.52 -9.59 -14.05
CA ALA A 72 11.96 -9.90 -12.75
C ALA A 72 10.44 -10.16 -12.80
N MET A 73 9.68 -9.31 -13.50
CA MET A 73 8.25 -9.53 -13.67
C MET A 73 7.95 -10.81 -14.45
N ARG A 74 8.67 -11.09 -15.55
CA ARG A 74 8.47 -12.32 -16.34
C ARG A 74 8.74 -13.58 -15.52
N GLU A 75 9.86 -13.59 -14.80
CA GLU A 75 10.24 -14.71 -13.92
C GLU A 75 9.22 -14.88 -12.78
N TRP A 76 8.75 -13.78 -12.20
CA TRP A 76 7.72 -13.82 -11.18
C TRP A 76 6.39 -14.38 -11.73
N VAL A 77 5.90 -13.87 -12.87
CA VAL A 77 4.64 -14.36 -13.50
C VAL A 77 4.74 -15.86 -13.81
N SER A 78 5.86 -16.30 -14.37
CA SER A 78 6.09 -17.72 -14.66
C SER A 78 6.00 -18.57 -13.38
N ARG A 79 6.73 -18.18 -12.33
CA ARG A 79 6.72 -18.87 -11.03
C ARG A 79 5.36 -18.84 -10.35
N TYR A 80 4.69 -17.68 -10.35
CA TYR A 80 3.34 -17.50 -9.83
C TYR A 80 2.38 -18.46 -10.53
N ASN A 81 2.29 -18.42 -11.86
CA ASN A 81 1.39 -19.29 -12.64
C ASN A 81 1.68 -20.78 -12.45
N ALA A 82 2.95 -21.18 -12.38
CA ALA A 82 3.34 -22.56 -12.09
C ALA A 82 2.93 -23.00 -10.68
N THR A 83 2.95 -22.07 -9.72
CA THR A 83 2.62 -22.31 -8.32
C THR A 83 1.12 -22.41 -8.11
N ILE A 84 0.35 -21.42 -8.59
CA ILE A 84 -1.08 -21.34 -8.27
C ILE A 84 -1.94 -22.40 -8.95
N LYS A 85 -1.42 -23.04 -10.02
CA LYS A 85 -2.04 -24.21 -10.64
C LYS A 85 -1.97 -25.46 -9.75
N LYS A 86 -1.09 -25.50 -8.75
CA LYS A 86 -0.97 -26.63 -7.83
C LYS A 86 -2.07 -26.57 -6.79
N ARG A 87 -2.66 -27.71 -6.46
CA ARG A 87 -3.66 -27.80 -5.39
C ARG A 87 -3.04 -27.33 -4.07
N LYS A 88 -3.75 -26.46 -3.34
CA LYS A 88 -3.38 -26.03 -1.98
C LYS A 88 -1.99 -25.38 -1.90
N TRP A 89 -1.60 -24.64 -2.94
CA TRP A 89 -0.30 -23.98 -3.04
C TRP A 89 -0.03 -22.98 -1.90
N TRP A 90 -1.08 -22.41 -1.32
CA TRP A 90 -1.08 -21.49 -0.16
C TRP A 90 -0.77 -22.15 1.19
N ARG A 91 -0.62 -23.49 1.28
CA ARG A 91 -0.38 -24.18 2.56
C ARG A 91 1.01 -23.94 3.15
N LYS A 92 1.99 -23.55 2.34
CA LYS A 92 3.36 -23.32 2.78
C LYS A 92 3.62 -21.82 2.84
N ASN A 93 3.90 -21.29 4.04
CA ASN A 93 4.26 -19.88 4.20
C ASN A 93 5.46 -19.50 3.33
N SER A 94 6.46 -20.39 3.20
CA SER A 94 7.61 -20.15 2.32
C SER A 94 7.25 -19.97 0.84
N THR A 95 6.15 -20.57 0.37
CA THR A 95 5.66 -20.33 -0.99
C THR A 95 5.04 -18.93 -1.11
N LEU A 96 4.28 -18.51 -0.11
CA LEU A 96 3.70 -17.16 -0.06
C LEU A 96 4.81 -16.11 0.03
N ASP A 97 5.77 -16.31 0.94
CA ASP A 97 6.90 -15.41 1.16
C ASP A 97 7.83 -15.32 -0.06
N ALA A 98 7.89 -16.36 -0.90
CA ALA A 98 8.66 -16.35 -2.14
C ALA A 98 7.97 -15.59 -3.28
N LEU A 99 6.65 -15.44 -3.23
CA LEU A 99 5.86 -14.77 -4.27
C LEU A 99 5.47 -13.35 -3.88
N PHE A 100 5.23 -13.11 -2.60
CA PHE A 100 4.56 -11.92 -2.11
C PHE A 100 5.30 -11.27 -0.95
N VAL A 101 4.97 -9.99 -0.74
CA VAL A 101 5.36 -9.19 0.41
C VAL A 101 4.24 -8.15 0.66
N GLU A 102 4.25 -7.47 1.80
CA GLU A 102 3.29 -6.39 2.11
C GLU A 102 1.83 -6.84 1.96
N GLY A 103 0.98 -6.04 1.29
CA GLY A 103 -0.45 -6.34 1.12
C GLY A 103 -0.72 -7.63 0.36
N ALA A 104 0.01 -7.88 -0.73
CA ALA A 104 -0.20 -9.08 -1.56
C ALA A 104 0.08 -10.39 -0.80
N LEU A 105 0.95 -10.35 0.23
CA LEU A 105 1.19 -11.52 1.08
C LEU A 105 -0.08 -11.93 1.81
N HIS A 106 -0.81 -10.95 2.32
CA HIS A 106 -2.03 -11.18 3.07
C HIS A 106 -3.19 -11.64 2.17
N GLU A 107 -3.25 -11.21 0.91
CA GLU A 107 -4.22 -11.75 -0.07
C GLU A 107 -4.06 -13.29 -0.20
N GLY A 108 -2.83 -13.78 -0.26
CA GLY A 108 -2.54 -15.23 -0.29
C GLY A 108 -2.82 -15.97 1.04
N VAL A 109 -2.71 -15.27 2.18
CA VAL A 109 -3.08 -15.83 3.49
C VAL A 109 -4.60 -15.94 3.63
N LEU A 110 -5.37 -14.96 3.17
CA LEU A 110 -6.83 -14.97 3.21
C LEU A 110 -7.42 -16.10 2.36
N GLU A 111 -6.81 -16.38 1.21
CA GLU A 111 -7.17 -17.52 0.36
C GLU A 111 -7.12 -18.86 1.13
N ARG A 112 -6.13 -19.03 2.01
CA ARG A 112 -6.03 -20.21 2.89
C ARG A 112 -7.21 -20.28 3.85
N ASN A 113 -7.60 -19.14 4.41
CA ASN A 113 -8.70 -19.07 5.38
C ASN A 113 -10.04 -19.35 4.70
N HIS A 114 -10.26 -18.87 3.47
CA HIS A 114 -11.46 -19.14 2.66
C HIS A 114 -11.74 -20.63 2.50
N GLU A 115 -10.72 -21.45 2.19
CA GLU A 115 -10.88 -22.90 2.11
C GLU A 115 -11.34 -23.49 3.45
N GLY A 116 -10.83 -22.98 4.58
CA GLY A 116 -11.25 -23.38 5.93
C GLY A 116 -12.72 -23.10 6.22
N PHE A 117 -13.28 -22.04 5.63
CA PHE A 117 -14.70 -21.70 5.69
C PHE A 117 -15.54 -22.32 4.56
N GLY A 118 -14.98 -23.23 3.77
CA GLY A 118 -15.67 -23.96 2.70
C GLY A 118 -15.79 -23.20 1.37
N TRP A 119 -15.11 -22.07 1.23
CA TRP A 119 -15.10 -21.29 -0.02
C TRP A 119 -14.04 -21.80 -0.99
N LYS A 120 -14.28 -21.57 -2.30
CA LYS A 120 -13.31 -21.90 -3.33
C LYS A 120 -12.22 -20.81 -3.40
N PRO A 121 -10.94 -21.20 -3.43
CA PRO A 121 -9.82 -20.32 -3.73
C PRO A 121 -10.08 -19.49 -5.01
N GLY A 122 -9.84 -18.17 -4.97
CA GLY A 122 -10.12 -17.21 -6.03
C GLY A 122 -8.94 -16.84 -6.94
N HIS A 123 -7.69 -17.09 -6.56
CA HIS A 123 -6.53 -16.65 -7.35
C HIS A 123 -6.40 -17.38 -8.68
N LYS A 124 -6.33 -16.62 -9.78
CA LYS A 124 -6.24 -17.14 -11.15
C LYS A 124 -4.87 -16.89 -11.79
N PRO A 125 -4.45 -17.74 -12.75
CA PRO A 125 -3.27 -17.50 -13.57
C PRO A 125 -3.32 -16.11 -14.21
N ILE A 126 -2.20 -15.39 -14.11
CA ILE A 126 -2.02 -14.10 -14.75
C ILE A 126 -1.42 -14.36 -16.12
N ASN A 127 -2.12 -13.97 -17.17
CA ASN A 127 -1.62 -14.05 -18.54
C ASN A 127 -1.47 -12.62 -19.07
N PRO A 128 -0.27 -12.01 -18.96
CA PRO A 128 0.01 -10.70 -19.55
C PRO A 128 -0.31 -10.70 -21.04
N THR A 129 -1.09 -9.72 -21.46
CA THR A 129 -1.36 -9.44 -22.87
C THR A 129 -0.68 -8.12 -23.25
N GLY A 130 -0.11 -8.08 -24.45
CA GLY A 130 0.61 -6.92 -24.96
C GLY A 130 1.94 -6.65 -24.23
N THR A 131 2.47 -5.44 -24.42
CA THR A 131 3.74 -5.00 -23.85
C THR A 131 3.51 -4.28 -22.53
N ALA A 132 4.09 -4.81 -21.44
CA ALA A 132 4.07 -4.14 -20.15
C ALA A 132 4.97 -2.90 -20.15
N ALA A 133 4.53 -1.84 -19.48
CA ALA A 133 5.34 -0.67 -19.18
C ALA A 133 5.90 -0.76 -17.76
N PHE A 134 7.12 -0.28 -17.56
CA PHE A 134 7.86 -0.37 -16.29
C PHE A 134 8.30 1.02 -15.87
N TYR A 135 8.06 1.34 -14.60
CA TYR A 135 8.34 2.63 -14.00
C TYR A 135 9.18 2.38 -12.76
N LEU A 136 10.38 2.95 -12.74
CA LEU A 136 11.33 2.73 -11.67
C LEU A 136 11.98 4.06 -11.29
N PRO A 137 12.16 4.32 -9.99
CA PRO A 137 12.84 5.51 -9.52
C PRO A 137 14.33 5.40 -9.77
N ARG A 138 15.01 6.55 -9.68
CA ARG A 138 16.47 6.56 -9.73
C ARG A 138 17.08 5.71 -8.61
N PRO A 139 18.23 5.06 -8.83
CA PRO A 139 18.89 4.23 -7.82
C PRO A 139 19.12 4.94 -6.48
N GLU A 140 19.48 6.23 -6.50
CA GLU A 140 19.70 7.04 -5.31
C GLU A 140 18.40 7.47 -4.60
N ARG A 141 17.25 7.31 -5.24
CA ARG A 141 15.91 7.55 -4.67
C ARG A 141 15.26 6.27 -4.15
N GLN A 142 15.80 5.09 -4.49
CA GLN A 142 15.35 3.82 -3.92
C GLN A 142 15.54 3.83 -2.39
N PRO A 143 14.54 3.37 -1.62
CA PRO A 143 14.66 3.35 -0.17
C PRO A 143 15.70 2.31 0.28
N ARG A 144 16.30 2.54 1.45
CA ARG A 144 17.32 1.63 2.00
C ARG A 144 16.82 0.21 2.20
N ILE A 145 15.52 0.05 2.42
CA ILE A 145 14.88 -1.26 2.64
C ILE A 145 14.85 -2.14 1.38
N GLY A 146 14.98 -1.58 0.18
CA GLY A 146 14.77 -2.36 -1.04
C GLY A 146 14.68 -1.55 -2.32
N ASP A 147 14.78 -2.24 -3.45
CA ASP A 147 14.49 -1.65 -4.75
C ASP A 147 13.05 -1.96 -5.07
N TRP A 148 12.33 -1.00 -5.63
CA TRP A 148 11.00 -1.22 -6.15
C TRP A 148 10.83 -0.70 -7.57
N PHE A 149 9.82 -1.24 -8.24
CA PHE A 149 9.32 -0.71 -9.51
C PHE A 149 7.82 -0.95 -9.62
N ILE A 150 7.16 -0.13 -10.42
CA ILE A 150 5.78 -0.32 -10.84
C ILE A 150 5.75 -0.89 -12.26
N ALA A 151 4.88 -1.87 -12.49
CA ALA A 151 4.55 -2.37 -13.81
C ALA A 151 3.08 -2.07 -14.14
N ARG A 152 2.85 -1.54 -15.35
CA ARG A 152 1.52 -1.48 -15.97
C ARG A 152 1.42 -2.64 -16.96
N ALA A 153 0.47 -3.53 -16.74
CA ALA A 153 0.23 -4.68 -17.60
C ALA A 153 -1.27 -4.93 -17.78
N THR A 154 -1.64 -5.68 -18.81
CA THR A 154 -3.03 -6.07 -19.08
C THR A 154 -3.17 -7.56 -18.89
N TYR A 155 -4.20 -7.99 -18.16
CA TYR A 155 -4.49 -9.41 -17.93
C TYR A 155 -5.92 -9.72 -18.33
N LYS A 156 -6.18 -10.97 -18.74
CA LYS A 156 -7.56 -11.44 -18.87
C LYS A 156 -8.15 -11.72 -17.49
N ASP A 157 -9.32 -11.15 -17.21
CA ASP A 157 -10.07 -11.42 -16.00
C ASP A 157 -10.69 -12.83 -16.01
N ALA A 158 -11.41 -13.16 -14.93
CA ALA A 158 -12.12 -14.42 -14.77
C ALA A 158 -13.13 -14.75 -15.88
N LYS A 159 -13.61 -13.74 -16.62
CA LYS A 159 -14.57 -13.83 -17.73
C LYS A 159 -13.89 -13.69 -19.09
N GLY A 160 -12.56 -13.58 -19.13
CA GLY A 160 -11.76 -13.46 -20.34
C GLY A 160 -11.55 -12.03 -20.85
N HIS A 161 -12.07 -11.01 -20.17
CA HIS A 161 -11.91 -9.62 -20.59
C HIS A 161 -10.54 -9.08 -20.23
N ALA A 162 -9.89 -8.39 -21.17
CA ALA A 162 -8.62 -7.72 -20.92
C ALA A 162 -8.84 -6.50 -20.00
N ARG A 163 -8.15 -6.47 -18.85
CA ARG A 163 -8.22 -5.38 -17.88
C ARG A 163 -6.82 -4.87 -17.53
N PRO A 164 -6.56 -3.55 -17.58
CA PRO A 164 -5.30 -2.98 -17.09
C PRO A 164 -5.14 -3.21 -15.59
N HIS A 165 -3.94 -3.55 -15.19
CA HIS A 165 -3.52 -3.70 -13.81
C HIS A 165 -2.24 -2.90 -13.57
N VAL A 166 -2.09 -2.45 -12.34
CA VAL A 166 -0.88 -1.80 -11.85
C VAL A 166 -0.34 -2.66 -10.72
N LEU A 167 0.95 -2.99 -10.80
CA LEU A 167 1.63 -3.90 -9.89
C LEU A 167 2.87 -3.22 -9.35
N ALA A 168 3.07 -3.25 -8.04
CA ALA A 168 4.33 -2.88 -7.42
C ALA A 168 5.12 -4.13 -7.04
N PHE A 169 6.40 -4.13 -7.39
CA PHE A 169 7.35 -5.16 -6.98
C PHE A 169 8.37 -4.56 -6.03
N LEU A 170 8.74 -5.31 -5.00
CA LEU A 170 9.75 -4.91 -4.03
C LEU A 170 10.78 -6.04 -3.88
N ARG A 171 12.05 -5.64 -3.79
CA ARG A 171 13.18 -6.51 -3.49
C ARG A 171 13.97 -5.94 -2.32
N THR A 172 13.94 -6.64 -1.20
CA THR A 172 14.88 -6.40 -0.10
C THR A 172 16.29 -6.91 -0.47
N PRO A 173 17.37 -6.36 0.11
CA PRO A 173 18.73 -6.81 -0.18
C PRO A 173 18.90 -8.33 -0.05
N GLY A 174 19.52 -8.96 -1.06
CA GLY A 174 19.76 -10.40 -1.11
C GLY A 174 18.55 -11.27 -1.47
N GLN A 175 17.36 -10.70 -1.70
CA GLN A 175 16.15 -11.42 -2.07
C GLN A 175 15.80 -11.25 -3.55
N PRO A 176 14.95 -12.10 -4.15
CA PRO A 176 14.34 -11.82 -5.44
C PRO A 176 13.24 -10.74 -5.32
N PHE A 177 12.83 -10.18 -6.46
CA PHE A 177 11.62 -9.35 -6.52
C PHE A 177 10.38 -10.19 -6.23
N ARG A 178 9.49 -9.62 -5.42
CA ARG A 178 8.20 -10.18 -5.02
C ARG A 178 7.11 -9.15 -5.24
N LEU A 179 5.88 -9.60 -5.45
CA LEU A 179 4.75 -8.71 -5.62
C LEU A 179 4.39 -8.11 -4.26
N ALA A 180 4.35 -6.79 -4.17
CA ALA A 180 3.97 -6.06 -2.96
C ALA A 180 2.48 -5.69 -2.96
N VAL A 181 2.00 -5.17 -4.09
CA VAL A 181 0.62 -4.72 -4.27
C VAL A 181 0.24 -4.93 -5.73
N ALA A 182 -0.99 -5.39 -5.99
CA ALA A 182 -1.58 -5.41 -7.32
C ALA A 182 -3.02 -4.92 -7.27
N THR A 183 -3.37 -4.03 -8.18
CA THR A 183 -4.74 -3.54 -8.28
C THR A 183 -5.18 -3.42 -9.74
N PRO A 184 -6.41 -3.85 -10.08
CA PRO A 184 -6.97 -3.66 -11.40
C PRO A 184 -7.52 -2.23 -11.53
N ILE A 185 -7.24 -1.58 -12.66
CA ILE A 185 -7.79 -0.25 -12.94
C ILE A 185 -9.31 -0.37 -13.20
N HIS A 186 -10.08 0.58 -12.69
CA HIS A 186 -11.52 0.68 -12.90
C HIS A 186 -11.85 0.84 -14.38
N TRP A 187 -13.02 0.35 -14.79
CA TRP A 187 -13.47 0.50 -16.17
C TRP A 187 -13.61 1.98 -16.54
N GLY A 188 -13.09 2.36 -17.72
CA GLY A 188 -13.05 3.75 -18.19
C GLY A 188 -11.92 4.60 -17.59
N GLN A 189 -11.28 4.15 -16.51
CA GLN A 189 -10.11 4.81 -15.95
C GLN A 189 -8.82 4.39 -16.67
N ARG A 190 -7.80 5.23 -16.55
CA ARG A 190 -6.46 4.98 -17.10
C ARG A 190 -5.42 5.33 -16.04
N LEU A 191 -4.33 4.56 -16.01
CA LEU A 191 -3.16 4.97 -15.24
C LEU A 191 -2.61 6.28 -15.84
N PRO A 192 -2.35 7.32 -15.02
CA PRO A 192 -1.77 8.56 -15.51
C PRO A 192 -0.36 8.31 -16.04
N GLU A 193 0.02 9.08 -17.06
CA GLU A 193 1.38 9.01 -17.59
C GLU A 193 2.36 9.61 -16.56
N PRO A 194 3.48 8.92 -16.27
CA PRO A 194 4.46 9.41 -15.32
C PRO A 194 5.25 10.58 -15.89
N ARG A 195 5.70 11.47 -14.99
CA ARG A 195 6.77 12.41 -15.31
C ARG A 195 8.10 11.67 -15.26
N LEU A 196 8.70 11.48 -16.43
CA LEU A 196 10.03 10.91 -16.59
C LEU A 196 11.09 12.00 -16.58
N ASP A 197 12.26 11.68 -16.06
CA ASP A 197 13.46 12.49 -16.26
C ASP A 197 14.19 12.13 -17.57
N ALA A 198 15.32 12.80 -17.84
CA ALA A 198 16.08 12.65 -19.07
C ALA A 198 16.58 11.23 -19.34
N ASP A 199 16.78 10.42 -18.28
CA ASP A 199 17.25 9.04 -18.38
C ASP A 199 16.09 8.03 -18.35
N GLY A 200 14.84 8.51 -18.31
CA GLY A 200 13.64 7.67 -18.33
C GLY A 200 13.22 7.10 -16.97
N TYR A 201 13.79 7.59 -15.85
CA TYR A 201 13.31 7.22 -14.51
C TYR A 201 12.11 8.07 -14.12
N ILE A 202 11.23 7.50 -13.30
CA ILE A 202 10.12 8.28 -12.74
C ILE A 202 10.64 9.30 -11.73
N THR A 203 9.99 10.47 -11.74
CA THR A 203 10.11 11.39 -10.62
C THR A 203 9.23 10.87 -9.48
N ASP A 204 9.85 10.44 -8.38
CA ASP A 204 9.11 9.94 -7.23
C ASP A 204 8.18 10.97 -6.61
N THR A 205 7.11 10.44 -6.00
CA THR A 205 6.23 11.27 -5.20
C THR A 205 6.92 11.68 -3.89
N ASP A 206 6.53 12.84 -3.34
CA ASP A 206 6.95 13.25 -2.01
C ASP A 206 6.39 12.28 -0.96
N ASP A 207 7.29 11.63 -0.21
CA ASP A 207 6.98 10.68 0.87
C ASP A 207 6.01 11.26 1.92
N ALA A 208 6.11 12.55 2.24
CA ALA A 208 5.21 13.19 3.19
C ALA A 208 3.79 13.28 2.62
N MET A 209 3.67 13.61 1.33
CA MET A 209 2.39 13.65 0.62
C MET A 209 1.81 12.24 0.47
N ALA A 210 2.65 11.23 0.16
CA ALA A 210 2.24 9.84 0.09
C ALA A 210 1.61 9.36 1.40
N ARG A 211 2.31 9.58 2.52
CA ARG A 211 1.79 9.24 3.86
C ARG A 211 0.50 10.00 4.20
N ALA A 212 0.41 11.28 3.85
CA ALA A 212 -0.79 12.07 4.09
C ALA A 212 -2.00 11.55 3.30
N VAL A 213 -1.82 11.20 2.02
CA VAL A 213 -2.89 10.64 1.17
C VAL A 213 -3.33 9.27 1.68
N ALA A 214 -2.39 8.38 2.01
CA ALA A 214 -2.72 7.05 2.54
C ALA A 214 -3.48 7.14 3.86
N LYS A 215 -3.06 8.03 4.77
CA LYS A 215 -3.76 8.28 6.03
C LYS A 215 -5.15 8.88 5.82
N GLU A 216 -5.31 9.81 4.89
CA GLU A 216 -6.62 10.37 4.57
C GLU A 216 -7.58 9.31 4.03
N TYR A 217 -7.09 8.46 3.13
CA TYR A 217 -7.88 7.38 2.56
C TYR A 217 -8.22 6.31 3.61
N GLN A 218 -7.30 5.99 4.53
CA GLN A 218 -7.57 5.14 5.69
C GLN A 218 -8.67 5.75 6.60
N ASN A 219 -8.59 7.04 6.93
CA ASN A 219 -9.59 7.73 7.74
C ASN A 219 -10.98 7.71 7.10
N PHE A 220 -11.04 7.82 5.76
CA PHE A 220 -12.28 7.70 4.99
C PHE A 220 -12.95 6.34 5.22
N TRP A 221 -12.19 5.25 5.10
CA TRP A 221 -12.72 3.89 5.35
C TRP A 221 -13.07 3.66 6.83
N ASN A 222 -12.34 4.28 7.76
CA ASN A 222 -12.56 4.15 9.20
C ASN A 222 -13.66 5.06 9.77
N ASN A 223 -14.29 5.92 8.96
CA ASN A 223 -15.27 6.91 9.39
C ASN A 223 -14.75 7.91 10.46
N GLU A 224 -13.45 8.18 10.50
CA GLU A 224 -12.84 9.01 11.57
C GLU A 224 -13.09 10.52 11.39
N LYS A 225 -13.61 10.96 10.25
CA LYS A 225 -14.05 12.36 10.01
C LYS A 225 -15.55 12.43 9.78
N LYS A 226 -16.22 13.39 10.44
CA LYS A 226 -17.66 13.68 10.27
C LYS A 226 -18.07 13.96 8.82
N GLU A 227 -17.14 14.38 7.96
CA GLU A 227 -17.36 14.59 6.53
C GLU A 227 -17.63 13.29 5.75
N GLY A 228 -17.27 12.11 6.31
CA GLY A 228 -17.69 10.80 5.81
C GLY A 228 -19.07 10.34 6.33
N ALA A 229 -19.60 10.97 7.39
CA ALA A 229 -20.87 10.56 8.00
C ALA A 229 -22.12 10.95 7.16
N SER A 230 -21.98 11.91 6.23
CA SER A 230 -23.06 12.39 5.37
C SER A 230 -23.00 11.84 3.93
N GLY A 231 -22.24 10.77 3.69
CA GLY A 231 -22.30 10.02 2.43
C GLY A 231 -22.01 10.86 1.19
N TYR A 232 -21.09 11.83 1.27
CA TYR A 232 -20.80 12.68 0.11
C TYR A 232 -19.85 12.02 -0.89
N ARG A 233 -20.49 11.60 -2.00
CA ARG A 233 -20.04 11.66 -3.39
C ARG A 233 -18.55 11.39 -3.66
N LEU A 234 -18.24 10.14 -3.96
CA LEU A 234 -17.46 9.90 -5.17
C LEU A 234 -18.29 10.44 -6.36
N ALA A 235 -17.69 11.34 -7.14
CA ALA A 235 -18.34 12.01 -8.27
C ALA A 235 -18.97 11.00 -9.24
N LYS A 236 -19.92 11.49 -10.04
CA LYS A 236 -20.82 10.81 -11.00
C LYS A 236 -20.16 9.75 -11.94
N ASP A 237 -18.83 9.63 -11.95
CA ASP A 237 -18.05 8.73 -12.80
C ASP A 237 -17.07 7.81 -12.03
N SER A 238 -17.18 7.72 -10.69
CA SER A 238 -16.50 6.68 -9.92
C SER A 238 -17.33 5.39 -9.96
N TYR A 239 -16.96 4.49 -10.86
CA TYR A 239 -17.56 3.18 -11.02
C TYR A 239 -17.22 2.22 -9.86
N SER A 240 -17.61 2.58 -8.62
CA SER A 240 -17.74 1.62 -7.53
C SER A 240 -19.22 1.20 -7.42
N ARG A 241 -19.45 -0.11 -7.23
CA ARG A 241 -20.73 -0.87 -7.26
C ARG A 241 -21.28 -1.37 -8.60
N LYS A 242 -21.02 -0.73 -9.76
CA LYS A 242 -21.59 -1.25 -11.03
C LYS A 242 -20.87 -2.51 -11.56
N ALA A 243 -19.62 -2.75 -11.17
CA ALA A 243 -18.86 -3.94 -11.58
C ALA A 243 -19.19 -5.21 -10.78
N PHE A 244 -19.80 -5.09 -9.59
CA PHE A 244 -20.19 -6.21 -8.73
C PHE A 244 -21.44 -5.87 -7.89
N PRO A 245 -22.65 -6.22 -8.35
CA PRO A 245 -23.89 -5.95 -7.62
C PRO A 245 -24.07 -6.79 -6.35
N ALA A 246 -23.17 -7.75 -6.08
CA ALA A 246 -23.25 -8.67 -4.94
C ALA A 246 -22.29 -8.31 -3.79
N VAL A 247 -21.82 -7.07 -3.69
CA VAL A 247 -21.23 -6.61 -2.42
C VAL A 247 -22.38 -6.21 -1.51
N TYR A 248 -22.88 -7.20 -0.78
CA TYR A 248 -23.69 -6.95 0.41
C TYR A 248 -22.94 -5.96 1.29
N LYS A 249 -23.66 -5.07 1.98
CA LYS A 249 -23.13 -4.32 3.11
C LYS A 249 -22.74 -5.32 4.21
N GLY A 250 -21.61 -6.01 4.04
CA GLY A 250 -20.89 -6.68 5.11
C GLY A 250 -20.21 -5.60 5.96
N LEU A 251 -20.06 -5.90 7.25
CA LEU A 251 -19.48 -5.04 8.31
C LEU A 251 -18.50 -3.98 7.76
N TYR A 252 -18.73 -2.69 8.06
CA TYR A 252 -17.69 -1.67 7.87
C TYR A 252 -16.45 -2.15 8.63
N VAL A 253 -15.32 -2.29 7.94
CA VAL A 253 -14.07 -2.74 8.55
C VAL A 253 -13.11 -1.56 8.64
N SER A 254 -12.53 -1.41 9.82
CA SER A 254 -11.47 -0.44 10.05
C SER A 254 -10.13 -1.00 9.62
N PHE A 255 -9.35 -0.19 8.93
CA PHE A 255 -7.96 -0.43 8.60
C PHE A 255 -7.03 0.06 9.71
N ALA A 256 -6.11 -0.77 10.19
CA ALA A 256 -5.09 -0.40 11.19
C ALA A 256 -3.83 0.19 10.55
N GLY A 257 -3.57 -0.06 9.27
CA GLY A 257 -2.43 0.54 8.58
C GLY A 257 -2.40 0.26 7.10
N HIS A 258 -1.29 0.67 6.49
CA HIS A 258 -0.97 0.45 5.09
C HIS A 258 0.45 -0.07 4.93
N GLY A 259 0.70 -0.84 3.87
CA GLY A 259 2.05 -1.24 3.48
C GLY A 259 2.88 -0.09 2.93
N SER A 260 4.03 -0.42 2.34
CA SER A 260 4.83 0.51 1.54
C SER A 260 3.98 1.23 0.47
N ILE A 261 4.21 2.53 0.31
CA ILE A 261 3.51 3.36 -0.69
C ILE A 261 4.41 3.56 -1.89
N PHE A 262 3.99 3.07 -3.05
CA PHE A 262 4.67 3.22 -4.32
C PHE A 262 3.99 4.35 -5.11
N GLY A 263 4.72 5.13 -5.89
CA GLY A 263 4.09 6.23 -6.61
C GLY A 263 5.05 7.07 -7.44
N PHE A 264 4.49 7.95 -8.25
CA PHE A 264 5.24 8.90 -9.06
C PHE A 264 4.47 10.20 -9.28
N ARG A 265 5.20 11.27 -9.61
CA ARG A 265 4.61 12.49 -10.17
C ARG A 265 4.11 12.20 -11.57
N THR A 266 2.91 12.68 -11.88
CA THR A 266 2.30 12.52 -13.20
C THR A 266 2.78 13.63 -14.15
N ALA A 267 2.72 13.38 -15.46
CA ALA A 267 3.20 14.31 -16.47
C ALA A 267 2.49 15.68 -16.44
N ASP A 268 1.21 15.69 -16.06
CA ASP A 268 0.39 16.91 -15.86
C ASP A 268 0.66 17.62 -14.52
N GLY A 269 1.57 17.09 -13.69
CA GLY A 269 2.00 17.68 -12.42
C GLY A 269 1.18 17.26 -11.20
N GLY A 270 0.28 16.28 -11.35
CA GLY A 270 -0.35 15.56 -10.23
C GLY A 270 0.55 14.48 -9.63
N SER A 271 -0.04 13.52 -8.93
CA SER A 271 0.68 12.43 -8.29
C SER A 271 -0.15 11.16 -8.19
N PHE A 272 0.50 10.05 -8.50
CA PHE A 272 -0.08 8.72 -8.45
C PHE A 272 0.48 7.95 -7.25
N PHE A 273 -0.38 7.12 -6.63
CA PHE A 273 -0.05 6.27 -5.48
C PHE A 273 -0.62 4.87 -5.67
N LEU A 274 0.12 3.88 -5.20
CA LEU A 274 -0.25 2.47 -5.18
C LEU A 274 0.19 1.89 -3.83
N PHE A 275 -0.76 1.40 -3.05
CA PHE A 275 -0.49 0.77 -1.74
C PHE A 275 -1.62 -0.18 -1.36
N ALA A 276 -1.46 -0.90 -0.27
CA ALA A 276 -2.52 -1.72 0.31
C ALA A 276 -2.78 -1.32 1.76
N MET A 277 -4.04 -1.39 2.19
CA MET A 277 -4.48 -1.21 3.57
C MET A 277 -4.86 -2.55 4.20
N ILE A 278 -4.56 -2.71 5.49
CA ILE A 278 -4.78 -3.94 6.26
C ILE A 278 -5.52 -3.64 7.58
N ASN A 279 -6.45 -4.50 7.97
CA ASN A 279 -7.40 -4.27 9.07
C ASN A 279 -6.78 -4.39 10.47
N ASP A 280 -6.06 -5.47 10.77
CA ASP A 280 -5.35 -5.70 12.02
C ASP A 280 -4.09 -6.52 11.71
N PRO A 281 -2.88 -6.01 11.96
CA PRO A 281 -1.66 -6.76 11.68
C PRO A 281 -1.54 -8.08 12.46
N LYS A 282 -2.25 -8.25 13.59
CA LYS A 282 -2.27 -9.50 14.36
C LYS A 282 -3.28 -10.51 13.83
N SER A 283 -4.34 -10.05 13.17
CA SER A 283 -5.44 -10.88 12.68
C SER A 283 -5.99 -10.34 11.36
N VAL A 284 -5.12 -10.29 10.34
CA VAL A 284 -5.49 -9.77 9.03
C VAL A 284 -6.60 -10.64 8.45
N ASN A 285 -7.78 -10.05 8.30
CA ASN A 285 -8.96 -10.67 7.70
C ASN A 285 -9.40 -9.93 6.43
N GLN A 286 -8.83 -8.76 6.14
CA GLN A 286 -9.12 -7.98 4.95
C GLN A 286 -7.89 -7.21 4.44
N VAL A 287 -7.78 -7.18 3.11
CA VAL A 287 -6.77 -6.41 2.37
C VAL A 287 -7.46 -5.59 1.30
N LEU A 288 -7.15 -4.30 1.26
CA LEU A 288 -7.63 -3.39 0.23
C LEU A 288 -6.45 -2.77 -0.52
N SER A 289 -6.27 -3.17 -1.78
CA SER A 289 -5.19 -2.71 -2.67
C SER A 289 -5.69 -1.57 -3.57
N GLU A 290 -5.05 -0.40 -3.51
CA GLU A 290 -5.56 0.87 -4.04
C GLU A 290 -4.61 1.55 -5.01
N ALA A 291 -5.15 2.12 -6.10
CA ALA A 291 -4.48 3.00 -7.05
C ALA A 291 -5.15 4.38 -7.04
N LEU A 292 -4.45 5.38 -6.52
CA LEU A 292 -4.99 6.72 -6.28
C LEU A 292 -4.27 7.79 -7.11
N LEU A 293 -5.00 8.81 -7.54
CA LEU A 293 -4.50 10.00 -8.23
C LEU A 293 -4.89 11.26 -7.46
N VAL A 294 -3.92 12.14 -7.23
CA VAL A 294 -4.14 13.52 -6.77
C VAL A 294 -3.77 14.46 -7.91
N PRO A 295 -4.75 15.12 -8.57
CA PRO A 295 -4.46 16.06 -9.65
C PRO A 295 -3.63 17.26 -9.19
N LYS A 296 -2.90 17.89 -10.13
CA LYS A 296 -2.09 19.08 -9.85
C LYS A 296 -2.93 20.18 -9.19
N GLY A 297 -2.44 20.73 -8.08
CA GLY A 297 -3.09 21.84 -7.38
C GLY A 297 -4.41 21.47 -6.70
N SER A 298 -4.79 20.19 -6.69
CA SER A 298 -6.00 19.69 -6.05
C SER A 298 -5.68 19.04 -4.70
N ARG A 299 -6.67 19.00 -3.81
CA ARG A 299 -6.68 18.16 -2.60
C ARG A 299 -7.60 16.95 -2.76
N THR A 300 -8.23 16.79 -3.92
CA THR A 300 -9.10 15.66 -4.23
C THR A 300 -8.28 14.42 -4.54
N ILE A 301 -8.56 13.34 -3.83
CA ILE A 301 -8.05 12.00 -4.11
C ILE A 301 -9.05 11.31 -5.04
N GLN A 302 -8.57 10.85 -6.19
CA GLN A 302 -9.35 10.09 -7.17
C GLN A 302 -8.92 8.62 -7.12
N GLU A 303 -9.89 7.71 -6.96
CA GLU A 303 -9.64 6.28 -7.03
C GLU A 303 -9.66 5.81 -8.49
N LEU A 304 -8.51 5.34 -8.97
CA LEU A 304 -8.36 4.81 -10.34
C LEU A 304 -8.51 3.30 -10.40
N GLY A 305 -8.28 2.59 -9.31
CA GLY A 305 -8.42 1.15 -9.23
C GLY A 305 -8.38 0.68 -7.78
N ALA A 306 -9.17 -0.34 -7.47
CA ALA A 306 -9.26 -0.94 -6.16
C ALA A 306 -9.45 -2.45 -6.27
N ASN A 307 -8.90 -3.20 -5.31
CA ASN A 307 -9.15 -4.62 -5.15
C ASN A 307 -9.36 -4.97 -3.69
N TRP A 308 -10.46 -5.66 -3.41
CA TRP A 308 -10.86 -6.04 -2.06
C TRP A 308 -10.75 -7.54 -1.90
N PHE A 309 -9.96 -7.98 -0.93
CA PHE A 309 -9.86 -9.38 -0.51
C PHE A 309 -10.30 -9.50 0.95
N SER A 310 -11.28 -10.34 1.21
CA SER A 310 -11.85 -10.63 2.54
C SER A 310 -12.31 -12.05 2.61
#